data_AF-A0A1F7FA83-F1
#
_entry.id   AF-A0A1F7FA83-F1
#
_cell.length_a   1.000
_cell.length_b   1.000
_cell.length_c   1.000
_cell.angle_alpha   90.00
_cell.angle_beta   90.00
_cell.angle_gamma   90.00
#
_symmetry.space_group_name_H-M   'P 1'
#
loop_
_entity.id
_entity.type
_entity.pdbx_description
1 polymer ?
#
loop_
_entity_poly.entity_id
_entity_poly.type
_entity_poly.pdbx_seq_one_letter_code
_entity_poly.pdbx_strand_id
1 'polypeptide(L)'
;MINVFLTKALASRLNLSTGNARPLENNPMYSWMGHIIPLEGQEYALFINQASLFTVIVKLEPSIDVWQAFKSQIASNLHHLHLEAPIIERYLDSFDEITILKLKDKKLLARVNVVTAKAKGSILKILKTTLPMSFAETQVNSAKYNRSKKGCDCPT
;
A
#
# COMPACT_ATOMS: atom_id res chain seq x y z
N MET A 1 18.32 -0.95 12.21
CA MET A 1 18.03 0.20 11.32
C MET A 1 17.62 -0.25 9.92
N ILE A 2 16.51 0.29 9.41
CA ILE A 2 16.01 0.09 8.05
C ILE A 2 16.20 1.38 7.24
N ASN A 3 16.65 1.24 5.99
CA ASN A 3 16.75 2.37 5.06
C ASN A 3 15.59 2.36 4.08
N VAL A 4 14.83 3.46 3.99
CA VAL A 4 13.73 3.61 3.03
C VAL A 4 14.03 4.77 2.08
N PHE A 5 14.26 4.43 0.82
CA PHE A 5 14.54 5.36 -0.27
C PHE A 5 13.25 5.80 -0.95
N LEU A 6 12.80 7.03 -0.71
CA LEU A 6 11.54 7.55 -1.23
C LEU A 6 11.74 8.44 -2.46
N THR A 7 10.82 8.38 -3.42
CA THR A 7 10.71 9.44 -4.41
C THR A 7 10.31 10.77 -3.76
N LYS A 8 10.65 11.89 -4.42
CA LYS A 8 10.24 13.22 -3.95
C LYS A 8 8.72 13.31 -3.75
N ALA A 9 7.95 12.75 -4.68
CA ALA A 9 6.49 12.76 -4.61
C ALA A 9 5.97 12.03 -3.35
N LEU A 10 6.47 10.82 -3.06
CA LEU A 10 6.05 10.07 -1.87
C LEU A 10 6.45 10.77 -0.57
N ALA A 11 7.70 11.25 -0.49
CA ALA A 11 8.16 11.98 0.69
C ALA A 11 7.32 13.24 0.95
N SER A 12 7.03 14.03 -0.09
CA SER A 12 6.16 15.20 0.03
C SER A 12 4.73 14.82 0.45
N ARG A 13 4.16 13.73 -0.09
CA ARG A 13 2.81 13.28 0.26
C ARG A 13 2.68 12.81 1.72
N LEU A 14 3.76 12.30 2.28
CA LEU A 14 3.87 11.87 3.68
C LEU A 14 4.36 12.99 4.62
N ASN A 15 4.61 14.20 4.10
CA ASN A 15 5.19 15.32 4.84
C ASN A 15 6.53 14.99 5.53
N LEU A 16 7.38 14.21 4.85
CA LEU A 16 8.67 13.77 5.39
C LEU A 16 9.83 14.58 4.81
N SER A 17 10.76 14.96 5.68
CA SER A 17 12.07 15.46 5.26
C SER A 17 12.95 14.29 4.84
N THR A 18 13.44 14.29 3.59
CA THR A 18 14.41 13.29 3.13
C THR A 18 15.83 13.74 3.40
N GLY A 19 16.64 12.91 4.04
CA GLY A 19 18.07 13.15 4.18
C GLY A 19 18.83 13.01 2.86
N ASN A 20 19.94 13.73 2.73
CA ASN A 20 20.97 13.50 1.70
C ASN A 20 22.05 12.51 2.17
N ALA A 21 21.89 11.90 3.35
CA ALA A 21 22.89 11.02 3.94
C ALA A 21 23.25 9.88 2.99
N ARG A 22 24.54 9.58 2.88
CA ARG A 22 24.99 8.34 2.26
C ARG A 22 24.55 7.20 3.16
N PRO A 23 23.90 6.15 2.64
CA PRO A 23 23.58 5.00 3.46
C PRO A 23 24.89 4.41 4.01
N LEU A 24 25.02 4.37 5.33
CA LEU A 24 26.01 3.54 6.01
C LEU A 24 25.69 2.08 5.62
N GLU A 25 26.66 1.40 5.01
CA GLU A 25 26.63 -0.01 4.61
C GLU A 25 25.23 -0.61 4.34
N ASN A 26 24.74 -0.44 3.11
CA ASN A 26 23.43 -0.96 2.71
C ASN A 26 23.47 -2.48 2.56
N ASN A 27 23.11 -3.22 3.62
CA ASN A 27 22.61 -4.57 3.41
C ASN A 27 21.27 -4.46 2.66
N PRO A 28 21.16 -4.99 1.42
CA PRO A 28 19.98 -4.81 0.59
C PRO A 28 18.72 -5.46 1.19
N MET A 29 18.86 -6.41 2.13
CA MET A 29 17.73 -7.00 2.87
C MET A 29 17.01 -5.99 3.77
N TYR A 30 17.74 -4.99 4.27
CA TYR A 30 17.23 -3.93 5.15
C TYR A 30 16.99 -2.62 4.40
N SER A 31 16.94 -2.67 3.06
CA SER A 31 16.79 -1.51 2.18
C SER A 31 15.52 -1.62 1.34
N TRP A 32 14.70 -0.56 1.37
CA TRP A 32 13.42 -0.49 0.68
C TRP A 32 13.33 0.73 -0.22
N MET A 33 12.62 0.61 -1.34
CA MET A 33 12.34 1.73 -2.24
C MET A 33 10.85 2.05 -2.21
N GLY A 34 10.49 3.30 -1.97
CA GLY A 34 9.10 3.76 -1.90
C GLY A 34 8.72 4.65 -3.09
N HIS A 35 7.54 4.41 -3.66
CA HIS A 35 6.97 5.20 -4.75
C HIS A 35 5.45 5.39 -4.59
N ILE A 36 4.90 6.51 -5.11
CA ILE A 36 3.44 6.66 -5.22
C ILE A 36 2.97 5.97 -6.49
N ILE A 37 1.95 5.13 -6.37
CA ILE A 37 1.24 4.57 -7.51
C ILE A 37 -0.24 4.99 -7.45
N PRO A 38 -0.78 5.62 -8.52
CA PRO A 38 -2.21 5.84 -8.64
C PRO A 38 -2.89 4.57 -9.16
N LEU A 39 -3.97 4.15 -8.51
CA LEU A 39 -4.81 3.00 -8.85
C LEU A 39 -6.29 3.38 -8.63
N GLU A 40 -7.12 3.22 -9.66
CA GLU A 40 -8.58 3.45 -9.58
C GLU A 40 -8.98 4.79 -8.94
N GLY A 41 -8.24 5.87 -9.25
CA GLY A 41 -8.50 7.21 -8.71
C GLY A 41 -8.01 7.43 -7.27
N GLN A 42 -7.34 6.45 -6.68
CA GLN A 42 -6.75 6.52 -5.34
C GLN A 42 -5.23 6.40 -5.39
N GLU A 43 -4.56 7.00 -4.41
CA GLU A 43 -3.10 6.94 -4.28
C GLU A 43 -2.68 5.85 -3.29
N TYR A 44 -1.62 5.13 -3.64
CA TYR A 44 -1.01 4.11 -2.79
C TYR A 44 0.51 4.32 -2.73
N ALA A 45 1.11 3.99 -1.60
CA ALA A 45 2.55 3.83 -1.46
C ALA A 45 2.93 2.38 -1.78
N LEU A 46 3.78 2.21 -2.78
CA LEU A 46 4.42 0.95 -3.12
C LEU A 46 5.83 0.95 -2.53
N PHE A 47 6.09 -0.01 -1.64
CA PHE A 47 7.41 -0.26 -1.07
C PHE A 47 7.98 -1.55 -1.65
N ILE A 48 9.23 -1.52 -2.11
CA ILE A 48 9.91 -2.65 -2.76
C ILE A 48 11.22 -2.93 -2.05
N ASN A 49 11.39 -4.15 -1.54
CA ASN A 49 12.66 -4.57 -0.95
C ASN A 49 13.74 -4.69 -2.03
N GLN A 50 14.94 -4.17 -1.78
CA GLN A 50 16.00 -4.13 -2.79
C GLN A 50 16.62 -5.49 -3.11
N ALA A 51 16.67 -6.39 -2.11
CA ALA A 51 17.24 -7.72 -2.27
C ALA A 51 16.26 -8.68 -2.97
N SER A 52 15.03 -8.77 -2.47
CA SER A 52 14.07 -9.80 -2.90
C SER A 52 13.05 -9.31 -3.93
N LEU A 53 12.97 -8.00 -4.19
CA LEU A 53 11.87 -7.36 -4.95
C LEU A 53 10.49 -7.58 -4.35
N PHE A 54 10.42 -8.06 -3.11
CA PHE A 54 9.19 -8.22 -2.37
C PHE A 54 8.48 -6.87 -2.23
N THR A 55 7.17 -6.85 -2.47
CA THR A 55 6.39 -5.61 -2.57
C THR A 55 5.31 -5.51 -1.51
N VAL A 56 5.21 -4.33 -0.90
CA VAL A 56 4.16 -3.97 0.05
C VAL A 56 3.42 -2.75 -0.46
N ILE A 57 2.09 -2.74 -0.34
CA ILE A 57 1.24 -1.67 -0.89
C ILE A 57 0.36 -1.14 0.21
N VAL A 58 0.53 0.14 0.52
CA VAL A 58 -0.21 0.81 1.58
C VAL A 58 -1.05 1.92 0.96
N LYS A 59 -2.33 1.99 1.33
CA LYS A 59 -3.21 3.05 0.87
C LYS A 59 -2.82 4.39 1.50
N LEU A 60 -2.79 5.47 0.71
CA LEU A 60 -2.44 6.82 1.19
C LEU A 60 -3.69 7.62 1.57
N GLU A 61 -4.20 7.38 2.78
CA GLU A 61 -5.33 8.12 3.35
C GLU A 61 -4.92 8.87 4.63
N PRO A 62 -5.54 10.02 4.95
CA PRO A 62 -5.20 10.79 6.15
C PRO A 62 -5.37 10.03 7.48
N SER A 63 -6.27 9.04 7.52
CA SER A 63 -6.56 8.22 8.70
C SER A 63 -5.59 7.05 8.89
N ILE A 64 -4.72 6.78 7.92
CA ILE A 64 -3.84 5.60 7.94
C ILE A 64 -2.43 6.02 8.33
N ASP A 65 -1.91 5.42 9.40
CA ASP A 65 -0.48 5.42 9.68
C ASP A 65 0.22 4.50 8.68
N VAL A 66 0.87 5.11 7.69
CA VAL A 66 1.53 4.40 6.60
C VAL A 66 2.66 3.51 7.09
N TRP A 67 3.40 3.92 8.11
CA TRP A 67 4.55 3.16 8.62
C TRP A 67 4.09 1.95 9.41
N GLN A 68 3.05 2.11 10.23
CA GLN A 68 2.48 0.99 10.95
C GLN A 68 1.81 -0.02 10.00
N ALA A 69 1.07 0.45 9.00
CA ALA A 69 0.48 -0.40 7.97
C ALA A 69 1.56 -1.13 7.15
N PHE A 70 2.65 -0.45 6.82
CA PHE A 70 3.81 -1.03 6.14
C PHE A 70 4.47 -2.14 6.98
N LYS A 71 4.80 -1.88 8.26
CA LYS A 71 5.41 -2.86 9.18
C LYS A 71 4.49 -4.08 9.38
N SER A 72 3.18 -3.84 9.55
CA SER A 72 2.18 -4.89 9.73
C SER A 72 2.04 -5.79 8.50
N GLN A 73 2.02 -5.24 7.28
CA GLN A 73 1.97 -6.04 6.07
C GLN A 73 3.25 -6.88 5.86
N ILE A 74 4.42 -6.36 6.21
CA ILE A 74 5.66 -7.15 6.19
C ILE A 74 5.52 -8.35 7.13
N ALA A 75 5.14 -8.10 8.39
CA ALA A 75 4.97 -9.15 9.39
C ALA A 75 4.02 -10.25 8.89
N SER A 76 2.82 -9.86 8.45
CA SER A 76 1.81 -10.77 7.92
C SER A 76 2.38 -11.63 6.78
N ASN A 77 3.04 -11.00 5.80
CA ASN A 77 3.56 -11.74 4.65
C ASN A 77 4.71 -12.68 5.01
N LEU A 78 5.60 -12.30 5.94
CA LEU A 78 6.68 -13.19 6.41
C LEU A 78 6.11 -14.40 7.17
N HIS A 79 5.03 -14.22 7.93
CA HIS A 79 4.30 -15.34 8.55
C HIS A 79 3.70 -16.29 7.51
N HIS A 80 3.13 -15.78 6.42
CA HIS A 80 2.62 -16.61 5.32
C HIS A 80 3.73 -17.40 4.59
N LEU A 81 4.97 -16.93 4.67
CA LEU A 81 6.15 -17.65 4.16
C LEU A 81 6.70 -18.68 5.15
N HIS A 82 5.99 -18.94 6.25
CA HIS A 82 6.37 -19.91 7.29
C HIS A 82 7.74 -19.64 7.93
N LEU A 83 8.16 -18.38 7.99
CA LEU A 83 9.32 -17.98 8.77
C LEU A 83 9.00 -18.07 10.27
N GLU A 84 10.00 -18.46 11.06
CA GLU A 84 9.87 -18.56 12.51
C GLU A 84 9.63 -17.18 13.14
N ALA A 85 8.69 -17.11 14.10
CA ALA A 85 8.34 -15.86 14.76
C ALA A 85 9.55 -15.09 15.33
N PRO A 86 10.55 -15.72 15.99
CA PRO A 86 11.72 -15.01 16.50
C PRO A 86 12.57 -14.33 15.41
N ILE A 87 12.59 -14.91 14.19
CA ILE A 87 13.31 -14.32 13.04
C ILE A 87 12.55 -13.10 12.53
N ILE A 88 11.23 -13.21 12.44
CA ILE A 88 10.35 -12.10 12.02
C ILE A 88 10.46 -10.95 13.01
N GLU A 89 10.33 -11.21 14.31
CA GLU A 89 10.45 -10.21 15.37
C GLU A 89 11.79 -9.48 15.29
N ARG A 90 12.91 -10.21 15.22
CA ARG A 90 14.25 -9.60 15.06
C ARG A 90 14.36 -8.73 13.81
N TYR A 91 13.73 -9.13 12.71
CA TYR A 91 13.70 -8.32 11.50
C TYR A 91 12.87 -7.04 11.70
N LEU A 92 11.71 -7.16 12.35
CA LEU A 92 10.79 -6.05 12.61
C LEU A 92 11.34 -5.06 13.64
N ASP A 93 12.16 -5.50 14.61
CA ASP A 93 12.85 -4.62 15.56
C ASP A 93 13.76 -3.62 14.83
N SER A 94 14.31 -4.02 13.67
CA SER A 94 15.14 -3.12 12.86
C SER A 94 14.36 -1.92 12.29
N PHE A 95 13.03 -1.98 12.25
CA PHE A 95 12.15 -0.89 11.81
C PHE A 95 11.91 0.17 12.89
N ASP A 96 12.36 -0.02 14.13
CA ASP A 96 12.23 1.03 15.14
C ASP A 96 13.17 2.22 14.85
N GLU A 97 14.18 1.98 14.01
CA GLU A 97 15.08 3.00 13.48
C GLU A 97 14.95 3.07 11.95
N ILE A 98 13.96 3.82 11.45
CA ILE A 98 13.78 4.05 10.00
C ILE A 98 14.54 5.31 9.57
N THR A 99 15.50 5.14 8.67
CA THR A 99 16.17 6.26 8.00
C THR A 99 15.52 6.53 6.64
N ILE A 100 14.98 7.75 6.48
CA ILE A 100 14.34 8.19 5.25
C ILE A 100 15.35 8.89 4.33
N LEU A 101 15.60 8.26 3.18
CA LEU A 101 16.58 8.71 2.19
C LEU A 101 15.90 9.11 0.88
N LYS A 102 16.50 10.04 0.15
CA LYS A 102 16.00 10.42 -1.17
C LYS A 102 16.42 9.39 -2.24
N LEU A 103 15.46 8.85 -2.98
CA LEU A 103 15.71 8.01 -4.14
C LEU A 103 16.16 8.90 -5.33
N LYS A 104 17.47 8.96 -5.58
CA LYS A 104 18.09 9.68 -6.71
C LYS A 104 18.69 8.77 -7.78
N ASP A 105 18.90 7.49 -7.46
CA ASP A 105 19.56 6.55 -8.34
C ASP A 105 18.66 6.18 -9.54
N LYS A 106 19.14 6.45 -10.75
CA LYS A 106 18.41 6.20 -12.01
C LYS A 106 18.12 4.71 -12.23
N LYS A 107 19.02 3.81 -11.83
CA LYS A 107 18.83 2.36 -11.95
C LYS A 107 17.76 1.88 -10.97
N LEU A 108 17.79 2.37 -9.74
CA LEU A 108 16.75 2.04 -8.75
C LEU A 108 15.38 2.58 -9.17
N LEU A 109 15.31 3.81 -9.70
CA LEU A 109 14.08 4.36 -10.29
C LEU A 109 13.56 3.51 -11.46
N ALA A 110 14.46 3.06 -12.35
CA ALA A 110 14.07 2.16 -13.44
C ALA A 110 13.50 0.83 -12.91
N ARG A 111 14.10 0.23 -11.86
CA ARG A 111 13.56 -0.98 -11.21
C ARG A 111 12.18 -0.73 -10.61
N VAL A 112 12.00 0.38 -9.90
CA VAL A 112 10.69 0.78 -9.36
C VAL A 112 9.65 0.88 -10.49
N ASN A 113 9.99 1.52 -11.61
CA ASN A 113 9.08 1.66 -12.75
C ASN A 113 8.72 0.31 -13.38
N VAL A 114 9.69 -0.59 -13.57
CA VAL A 114 9.45 -1.94 -14.10
C VAL A 114 8.57 -2.75 -13.17
N VAL A 115 8.86 -2.75 -11.86
CA VAL A 115 8.05 -3.46 -10.87
C VAL A 115 6.66 -2.84 -10.80
N THR A 116 6.53 -1.52 -10.80
CA THR A 116 5.23 -0.83 -10.83
C THR A 116 4.41 -1.18 -12.06
N ALA A 117 5.02 -1.21 -13.25
CA ALA A 117 4.33 -1.56 -14.49
C ALA A 117 3.80 -3.01 -14.45
N LYS A 118 4.62 -3.96 -13.99
CA LYS A 118 4.21 -5.36 -13.80
C LYS A 118 3.15 -5.50 -12.70
N ALA A 119 3.35 -4.80 -11.59
CA ALA A 119 2.49 -4.88 -10.43
C ALA A 119 1.14 -4.22 -10.70
N LYS A 120 1.02 -3.13 -11.47
CA LYS A 120 -0.29 -2.54 -11.81
C LYS A 120 -1.28 -3.55 -12.38
N GLY A 121 -0.84 -4.42 -13.29
CA GLY A 121 -1.69 -5.49 -13.86
C GLY A 121 -2.13 -6.51 -12.80
N SER A 122 -1.21 -6.96 -11.96
CA SER A 122 -1.49 -7.96 -10.91
C SER A 122 -2.23 -7.38 -9.69
N ILE A 123 -1.91 -6.15 -9.28
CA ILE A 123 -2.53 -5.43 -8.16
C ILE A 123 -3.98 -5.09 -8.50
N LEU A 124 -4.28 -4.63 -9.71
CA LEU A 124 -5.67 -4.42 -10.14
C LEU A 124 -6.48 -5.73 -10.08
N LYS A 125 -5.85 -6.86 -10.41
CA LYS A 125 -6.48 -8.18 -10.29
C LYS A 125 -6.69 -8.57 -8.82
N ILE A 126 -5.67 -8.38 -7.97
CA ILE A 126 -5.72 -8.68 -6.53
C ILE A 126 -6.73 -7.78 -5.79
N LEU A 127 -6.74 -6.47 -6.04
CA LEU A 127 -7.72 -5.56 -5.43
C LEU A 127 -9.15 -5.94 -5.82
N LYS A 128 -9.37 -6.40 -7.05
CA LYS A 128 -10.68 -6.90 -7.51
C LYS A 128 -11.07 -8.26 -6.94
N THR A 129 -10.11 -9.10 -6.55
CA THR A 129 -10.38 -10.44 -5.99
C THR A 129 -10.32 -10.51 -4.46
N THR A 130 -9.70 -9.53 -3.80
CA THR A 130 -9.38 -9.57 -2.35
C THR A 130 -10.08 -8.47 -1.55
N LEU A 131 -10.83 -7.58 -2.21
CA LEU A 131 -11.86 -6.77 -1.54
C LEU A 131 -13.17 -7.58 -1.57
N PRO A 132 -13.83 -7.88 -0.44
CA PRO A 132 -15.22 -8.30 -0.51
C PRO A 132 -16.00 -7.19 -1.21
N MET A 133 -16.87 -7.60 -2.12
CA MET A 133 -17.96 -6.77 -2.60
C MET A 133 -18.77 -6.28 -1.39
N SER A 134 -18.44 -5.12 -0.85
CA SER A 134 -19.30 -4.41 0.07
C SER A 134 -19.01 -2.92 -0.08
N PHE A 135 -19.41 -2.33 -1.21
CA PHE A 135 -19.78 -0.90 -1.34
C PHE A 135 -20.35 -0.59 -2.74
N ALA A 136 -21.00 -1.55 -3.39
CA ALA A 136 -21.90 -1.28 -4.50
C ALA A 136 -23.27 -1.84 -4.10
N GLU A 137 -24.28 -0.97 -4.12
CA GLU A 137 -25.70 -1.24 -3.80
C GLU A 137 -26.11 -1.17 -2.32
N THR A 138 -25.81 -0.04 -1.67
CA THR A 138 -26.78 0.56 -0.74
C THR A 138 -27.08 1.96 -1.19
N GLN A 139 -27.71 2.10 -2.37
CA GLN A 139 -28.54 3.27 -2.73
C GLN A 139 -29.21 3.10 -4.11
N VAL A 140 -29.99 2.03 -4.32
CA VAL A 140 -31.15 2.10 -5.22
C VAL A 140 -32.24 1.18 -4.67
N ASN A 141 -32.89 1.54 -3.55
CA ASN A 141 -34.25 1.09 -3.26
C ASN A 141 -35.00 1.92 -2.19
N SER A 142 -34.57 3.15 -1.89
CA SER A 142 -35.40 4.12 -1.16
C SER A 142 -36.37 4.89 -2.07
N ALA A 143 -36.36 4.67 -3.39
CA ALA A 143 -37.26 5.33 -4.34
C ALA A 143 -38.46 4.47 -4.79
N LYS A 144 -38.67 3.28 -4.22
CA LYS A 144 -39.81 2.38 -4.57
C LYS A 144 -40.77 2.07 -3.43
N TYR A 145 -40.83 2.92 -2.40
CA TYR A 145 -41.82 2.77 -1.31
C TYR A 145 -42.67 4.02 -1.04
N ASN A 146 -42.88 4.88 -2.03
CA ASN A 146 -43.90 5.94 -1.94
C ASN A 146 -44.59 6.31 -3.27
N ARG A 147 -44.59 5.40 -4.25
CA ARG A 147 -45.42 5.51 -5.46
C ARG A 147 -45.98 4.14 -5.82
N SER A 148 -47.01 3.68 -5.10
CA SER A 148 -48.13 2.91 -5.65
C SER A 148 -49.00 2.37 -4.52
N LYS A 149 -49.85 3.21 -3.93
CA LYS A 149 -51.19 2.85 -3.40
C LYS A 149 -52.07 4.11 -3.40
N LYS A 150 -52.26 4.67 -4.60
CA LYS A 150 -53.45 5.46 -4.94
C LYS A 150 -54.17 4.69 -6.05
N GLY A 151 -55.40 4.26 -5.77
CA GLY A 151 -56.43 4.06 -6.78
C GLY A 151 -56.85 2.62 -7.04
N CYS A 152 -58.18 2.43 -6.88
CA CYS A 152 -59.07 1.46 -7.54
C CYS A 152 -59.22 0.07 -6.90
N ASP A 153 -60.42 -0.47 -6.62
CA ASP A 153 -61.82 -0.01 -6.71
C ASP A 153 -62.70 -0.98 -5.88
N CYS A 154 -63.87 -0.51 -5.40
CA CYS A 154 -64.97 -1.33 -4.84
C CYS A 154 -65.59 -2.25 -5.93
N PRO A 155 -66.20 -3.41 -5.60
CA PRO A 155 -67.64 -3.52 -5.24
C PRO A 155 -67.89 -4.66 -4.22
N THR A 156 -69.02 -4.89 -3.54
CA THR A 156 -70.45 -4.52 -3.61
C THR A 156 -71.02 -4.70 -2.21
#